data_AF-A1T445-F1
#
_entry.id   AF-A1T445-F1
#
_cell.length_a   1.000
_cell.length_b   1.000
_cell.length_c   1.000
_cell.angle_alpha   90.00
_cell.angle_beta   90.00
_cell.angle_gamma   90.00
#
_symmetry.space_group_name_H-M   'P 1'
#
loop_
_entity.id
_entity.type
_entity.pdbx_description
1 polymer ?
#
loop_
_entity_poly.entity_id
_entity_poly.type
_entity_poly.pdbx_seq_one_letter_code
_entity_poly.pdbx_strand_id
1 'polypeptide(L)'
;MNTDHSETPRGSVEWDFPTLAFVWDPKSKAILAGSDRLASLSETDRSHSLAALRRRVTTFAQALDAGWLVTTAFFMVDDLYKSSFCDLRWSSGVGQYIEASAGAVLQELTRRGYVLHYVIDNTQPAANQLDTVAGASAVLRAAGLVVTGPQLMAMELMERDGVENRDAAAVARYRDEGHFVADKMIERCHVERRHSVYLNIDLDDDTPGLALDVALSKASAPGTIVVFRSQPPHAGSVARISVLPGVTLPNFDPA
;
A
#
# COMPACT_ATOMS: atom_id res chain seq x y z
N MET A 1 36.86 18.28 21.80
CA MET A 1 35.53 18.40 21.15
C MET A 1 35.10 16.96 20.88
N ASN A 2 34.38 16.36 21.82
CA ASN A 2 34.00 14.95 21.74
C ASN A 2 32.78 14.82 20.84
N THR A 3 32.92 14.08 19.75
CA THR A 3 31.83 13.57 18.95
C THR A 3 31.14 12.46 19.74
N ASP A 4 29.89 12.71 20.11
CA ASP A 4 29.00 11.73 20.72
C ASP A 4 28.62 10.70 19.65
N HIS A 5 29.40 9.64 19.56
CA HIS A 5 28.99 8.43 18.84
C HIS A 5 27.93 7.75 19.69
N SER A 6 26.67 8.01 19.37
CA SER A 6 25.56 7.17 19.82
C SER A 6 25.81 5.75 19.34
N GLU A 7 26.44 4.93 20.20
CA GLU A 7 26.71 3.52 19.94
C GLU A 7 25.39 2.82 19.63
N THR A 8 25.25 2.33 18.41
CA THR A 8 24.19 1.40 18.04
C THR A 8 24.29 0.20 18.99
N PRO A 9 23.20 -0.22 19.66
CA PRO A 9 23.25 -1.38 20.55
C PRO A 9 23.85 -2.58 19.82
N ARG A 10 24.84 -3.25 20.43
CA ARG A 10 25.46 -4.46 19.87
C ARG A 10 24.37 -5.48 19.54
N GLY A 11 24.13 -5.70 18.25
CA GLY A 11 23.07 -6.59 17.75
C GLY A 11 21.98 -5.93 16.89
N SER A 12 21.94 -4.60 16.79
CA SER A 12 20.95 -3.89 15.96
C SER A 12 21.38 -3.73 14.50
N VAL A 13 20.40 -3.74 13.59
CA VAL A 13 20.60 -3.54 12.16
C VAL A 13 20.71 -2.04 11.85
N GLU A 14 21.81 -1.65 11.22
CA GLU A 14 21.93 -0.33 10.62
C GLU A 14 21.20 -0.30 9.27
N TRP A 15 20.23 0.60 9.18
CA TRP A 15 19.49 0.86 7.95
C TRP A 15 20.20 1.93 7.15
N ASP A 16 20.99 1.51 6.17
CA ASP A 16 21.59 2.43 5.22
C ASP A 16 20.90 2.35 3.87
N PHE A 17 20.30 3.46 3.48
CA PHE A 17 19.75 3.68 2.16
C PHE A 17 19.86 5.18 1.85
N PRO A 18 20.27 5.55 0.62
CA PRO A 18 20.53 6.94 0.27
C PRO A 18 19.25 7.75 0.07
N THR A 19 18.16 7.10 -0.34
CA THR A 19 16.85 7.72 -0.58
C THR A 19 15.71 6.75 -0.23
N LEU A 20 14.49 7.27 -0.06
CA LEU A 20 13.30 6.46 0.19
C LEU A 20 12.93 5.53 -0.97
N ALA A 21 13.39 5.79 -2.19
CA ALA A 21 13.11 4.97 -3.37
C ALA A 21 13.64 3.53 -3.23
N PHE A 22 14.69 3.31 -2.44
CA PHE A 22 15.28 1.98 -2.25
C PHE A 22 14.61 1.15 -1.15
N VAL A 23 13.71 1.75 -0.36
CA VAL A 23 13.14 1.09 0.83
C VAL A 23 12.12 0.01 0.45
N TRP A 24 11.40 0.21 -0.65
CA TRP A 24 10.34 -0.70 -1.11
C TRP A 24 10.57 -1.23 -2.52
N ASP A 25 11.74 -0.98 -3.12
CA ASP A 25 12.00 -1.32 -4.51
C ASP A 25 11.75 -2.82 -4.77
N PRO A 26 10.74 -3.16 -5.60
CA PRO A 26 10.39 -4.54 -5.87
C PRO A 26 11.48 -5.25 -6.68
N LYS A 27 12.29 -4.52 -7.46
CA LYS A 27 13.36 -5.13 -8.30
C LYS A 27 14.49 -5.68 -7.45
N SER A 28 14.91 -4.95 -6.42
CA SER A 28 15.90 -5.42 -5.45
C SER A 28 15.31 -6.30 -4.34
N LYS A 29 13.98 -6.55 -4.37
CA LYS A 29 13.26 -7.29 -3.32
C LYS A 29 13.50 -6.69 -1.93
N ALA A 30 13.51 -5.35 -1.84
CA ALA A 30 13.93 -4.61 -0.65
C ALA A 30 13.17 -5.01 0.64
N ILE A 31 11.85 -5.22 0.53
CA ILE A 31 11.00 -5.64 1.66
C ILE A 31 11.41 -7.01 2.18
N LEU A 32 11.68 -7.97 1.28
CA LEU A 32 12.09 -9.32 1.65
C LEU A 32 13.47 -9.28 2.33
N ALA A 33 14.43 -8.60 1.72
CA ALA A 33 15.77 -8.43 2.31
C ALA A 33 15.71 -7.73 3.68
N GLY A 34 14.85 -6.73 3.84
CA GLY A 34 14.61 -6.05 5.11
C GLY A 34 14.02 -6.97 6.17
N SER A 35 13.01 -7.77 5.80
CA SER A 35 12.41 -8.79 6.67
C SER A 35 13.41 -9.85 7.08
N ASP A 36 14.24 -10.35 6.17
CA ASP A 36 15.23 -11.40 6.46
C ASP A 36 16.29 -10.91 7.44
N ARG A 37 16.72 -9.65 7.32
CA ARG A 37 17.61 -9.00 8.31
C ARG A 37 16.98 -8.91 9.69
N LEU A 38 15.66 -8.72 9.78
CA LEU A 38 14.94 -8.68 11.06
C LEU A 38 14.76 -10.08 11.66
N ALA A 39 14.60 -11.11 10.82
CA ALA A 39 14.35 -12.48 11.25
C ALA A 39 15.56 -13.12 11.96
N SER A 40 16.78 -12.65 11.68
CA SER A 40 18.01 -13.14 12.33
C SER A 40 18.28 -12.54 13.72
N LEU A 41 17.43 -11.62 14.18
CA LEU A 41 17.67 -10.84 15.40
C LEU A 41 16.95 -11.42 16.62
N SER A 42 17.49 -11.10 17.80
CA SER A 42 16.72 -11.25 19.04
C SER A 42 15.50 -10.32 19.03
N GLU A 43 14.48 -10.60 19.85
CA GLU A 43 13.28 -9.76 19.92
C GLU A 43 13.59 -8.31 20.31
N THR A 44 14.52 -8.11 21.25
CA THR A 44 14.98 -6.79 21.69
C THR A 44 15.69 -6.06 20.55
N ASP A 45 16.62 -6.72 19.87
CA ASP A 45 17.38 -6.10 18.77
C ASP A 45 16.50 -5.81 17.57
N ARG A 46 15.53 -6.69 17.29
CA ARG A 46 14.49 -6.47 16.27
C ARG A 46 13.67 -5.23 16.58
N SER A 47 13.22 -5.07 17.83
CA SER A 47 12.45 -3.90 18.27
C SER A 47 13.26 -2.61 18.13
N HIS A 48 14.53 -2.60 18.55
CA HIS A 48 15.42 -1.46 18.35
C HIS A 48 15.66 -1.15 16.87
N SER A 49 15.84 -2.19 16.04
CA SER A 49 16.06 -2.04 14.60
C SER A 49 14.83 -1.47 13.90
N LEU A 50 13.62 -1.92 14.25
CA LEU A 50 12.36 -1.37 13.73
C LEU A 50 12.17 0.10 14.14
N ALA A 51 12.50 0.45 15.40
CA ALA A 51 12.45 1.84 15.85
C ALA A 51 13.46 2.74 15.10
N ALA A 52 14.66 2.22 14.82
CA ALA A 52 15.66 2.93 14.03
C ALA A 52 15.21 3.12 12.57
N LEU A 53 14.62 2.09 11.94
CA LEU A 53 14.04 2.19 10.59
C LEU A 53 12.98 3.28 10.54
N ARG A 54 12.01 3.22 11.45
CA ARG A 54 10.91 4.19 11.55
C ARG A 54 11.45 5.60 11.69
N ARG A 55 12.37 5.83 12.63
CA ARG A 55 12.99 7.14 12.84
C ARG A 55 13.67 7.65 11.56
N ARG A 56 14.47 6.81 10.88
CA ARG A 56 15.18 7.20 9.66
C ARG A 56 14.20 7.57 8.53
N VAL A 57 13.18 6.75 8.30
CA VAL A 57 12.16 7.02 7.27
C VAL A 57 11.39 8.30 7.60
N THR A 58 10.98 8.49 8.86
CA THR A 58 10.33 9.73 9.32
C THR A 58 11.22 10.95 9.06
N THR A 59 12.51 10.90 9.38
CA THR A 59 13.45 12.01 9.12
C THR A 59 13.52 12.35 7.63
N PHE A 60 13.62 11.35 6.75
CA PHE A 60 13.60 11.60 5.31
C PHE A 60 12.28 12.21 4.86
N ALA A 61 11.14 11.63 5.25
CA ALA A 61 9.82 12.13 4.86
C ALA A 61 9.58 13.58 5.35
N GLN A 62 10.06 13.91 6.55
CA GLN A 62 10.00 15.25 7.12
C GLN A 62 10.85 16.28 6.35
N ALA A 63 11.97 15.86 5.77
CA ALA A 63 12.84 16.74 5.00
C ALA A 63 12.31 17.04 3.58
N LEU A 64 11.41 16.22 3.04
CA LEU A 64 10.83 16.44 1.72
C LEU A 64 9.90 17.66 1.71
N ASP A 65 9.88 18.39 0.59
CA ASP A 65 8.80 19.34 0.32
C ASP A 65 7.49 18.61 -0.03
N ALA A 66 6.42 19.39 -0.23
CA ALA A 66 5.09 18.84 -0.55
C ALA A 66 5.09 17.99 -1.84
N GLY A 67 5.75 18.45 -2.90
CA GLY A 67 5.77 17.76 -4.18
C GLY A 67 6.50 16.43 -4.08
N TRP A 68 7.69 16.41 -3.47
CA TRP A 68 8.45 15.19 -3.27
C TRP A 68 7.80 14.22 -2.29
N LEU A 69 7.13 14.71 -1.24
CA LEU A 69 6.40 13.85 -0.31
C LEU A 69 5.24 13.13 -1.00
N VAL A 70 4.47 13.84 -1.84
CA VAL A 70 3.37 13.26 -2.63
C VAL A 70 3.91 12.26 -3.64
N THR A 71 4.99 12.61 -4.36
CA THR A 71 5.66 11.68 -5.29
C THR A 71 6.19 10.43 -4.60
N THR A 72 6.74 10.58 -3.39
CA THR A 72 7.22 9.44 -2.60
C THR A 72 6.06 8.54 -2.16
N ALA A 73 4.94 9.13 -1.73
CA ALA A 73 3.74 8.37 -1.38
C ALA A 73 3.18 7.56 -2.56
N PHE A 74 3.20 8.16 -3.76
CA PHE A 74 2.83 7.49 -5.00
C PHE A 74 3.72 6.28 -5.30
N PHE A 75 5.04 6.46 -5.31
CA PHE A 75 5.96 5.36 -5.60
C PHE A 75 5.90 4.28 -4.51
N MET A 76 5.86 4.68 -3.24
CA MET A 76 5.73 3.77 -2.11
C MET A 76 4.53 2.85 -2.26
N VAL A 77 3.33 3.39 -2.46
CA VAL A 77 2.13 2.55 -2.51
C VAL A 77 2.11 1.65 -3.74
N ASP A 78 2.66 2.12 -4.85
CA ASP A 78 2.79 1.32 -6.07
C ASP A 78 3.81 0.19 -5.90
N ASP A 79 4.96 0.47 -5.30
CA ASP A 79 6.03 -0.50 -5.05
C ASP A 79 5.63 -1.55 -4.02
N LEU A 80 4.85 -1.17 -2.99
CA LEU A 80 4.21 -2.13 -2.09
C LEU A 80 3.29 -3.09 -2.86
N TYR A 81 2.43 -2.56 -3.73
CA TYR A 81 1.54 -3.38 -4.54
C TYR A 81 2.33 -4.31 -5.47
N LYS A 82 3.30 -3.79 -6.22
CA LYS A 82 4.18 -4.57 -7.10
C LYS A 82 4.94 -5.66 -6.35
N SER A 83 5.41 -5.38 -5.14
CA SER A 83 6.13 -6.36 -4.33
C SER A 83 5.30 -7.61 -4.03
N SER A 84 3.97 -7.46 -3.95
CA SER A 84 3.04 -8.60 -3.78
C SER A 84 3.07 -9.59 -4.96
N PHE A 85 3.66 -9.20 -6.10
CA PHE A 85 3.81 -10.01 -7.32
C PHE A 85 5.26 -10.43 -7.59
N CYS A 86 6.20 -10.13 -6.68
CA CYS A 86 7.64 -10.42 -6.84
C CYS A 86 8.15 -11.47 -5.84
N ASP A 87 7.46 -12.62 -5.76
CA ASP A 87 7.76 -13.73 -4.83
C ASP A 87 7.75 -13.35 -3.34
N LEU A 88 7.12 -12.24 -2.97
CA LEU A 88 7.03 -11.83 -1.57
C LEU A 88 6.16 -12.82 -0.80
N ARG A 89 6.79 -13.61 0.06
CA ARG A 89 6.08 -14.49 0.98
C ARG A 89 5.73 -13.73 2.24
N TRP A 90 4.44 -13.71 2.58
CA TRP A 90 3.97 -13.03 3.78
C TRP A 90 4.60 -13.63 5.05
N SER A 91 5.06 -12.76 5.93
CA SER A 91 5.53 -13.12 7.27
C SER A 91 5.29 -11.96 8.24
N SER A 92 5.36 -12.22 9.55
CA SER A 92 5.30 -11.16 10.56
C SER A 92 6.44 -10.13 10.40
N GLY A 93 7.63 -10.58 9.97
CA GLY A 93 8.77 -9.71 9.69
C GLY A 93 8.52 -8.76 8.51
N VAL A 94 7.88 -9.25 7.44
CA VAL A 94 7.44 -8.42 6.32
C VAL A 94 6.46 -7.35 6.79
N GLY A 95 5.44 -7.74 7.56
CA GLY A 95 4.47 -6.80 8.12
C GLY A 95 5.13 -5.72 8.99
N GLN A 96 6.02 -6.12 9.90
CA GLN A 96 6.74 -5.20 10.78
C GLN A 96 7.65 -4.23 10.00
N TYR A 97 8.35 -4.72 8.96
CA TYR A 97 9.19 -3.88 8.10
C TYR A 97 8.37 -2.82 7.37
N ILE A 98 7.24 -3.23 6.77
CA ILE A 98 6.33 -2.32 6.05
C ILE A 98 5.74 -1.29 7.02
N GLU A 99 5.26 -1.72 8.19
CA GLU A 99 4.70 -0.83 9.20
C GLU A 99 5.72 0.22 9.69
N ALA A 100 6.96 -0.22 9.96
CA ALA A 100 8.03 0.68 10.38
C ALA A 100 8.50 1.62 9.27
N SER A 101 8.33 1.26 7.99
CA SER A 101 8.74 2.08 6.85
C SER A 101 7.57 2.86 6.24
N ALA A 102 6.73 2.22 5.44
CA ALA A 102 5.62 2.87 4.73
C ALA A 102 4.63 3.53 5.70
N GLY A 103 4.38 2.91 6.85
CA GLY A 103 3.53 3.52 7.89
C GLY A 103 4.07 4.86 8.40
N ALA A 104 5.40 5.03 8.47
CA ALA A 104 6.01 6.30 8.86
C ALA A 104 5.78 7.42 7.82
N VAL A 105 5.75 7.09 6.53
CA VAL A 105 5.42 8.05 5.47
C VAL A 105 3.95 8.43 5.51
N LEU A 106 3.04 7.47 5.70
CA LEU A 106 1.61 7.77 5.84
C LEU A 106 1.31 8.65 7.06
N GLN A 107 1.99 8.43 8.18
CA GLN A 107 1.89 9.31 9.34
C GLN A 107 2.32 10.75 9.01
N GLU A 108 3.41 10.92 8.26
CA GLU A 108 3.87 12.24 7.83
C GLU A 108 2.91 12.91 6.85
N LEU A 109 2.31 12.16 5.92
CA LEU A 109 1.23 12.66 5.06
C LEU A 109 0.05 13.17 5.90
N THR A 110 -0.46 12.35 6.81
CA THR A 110 -1.57 12.73 7.71
C THR A 110 -1.21 13.98 8.50
N ARG A 111 0.00 14.05 9.06
CA ARG A 111 0.49 15.21 9.83
C ARG A 111 0.48 16.50 9.02
N ARG A 112 0.75 16.43 7.72
CA ARG A 112 0.71 17.57 6.78
C ARG A 112 -0.66 17.81 6.14
N GLY A 113 -1.69 17.08 6.58
CA GLY A 113 -3.04 17.23 6.08
C GLY A 113 -3.33 16.51 4.76
N TYR A 114 -2.43 15.64 4.30
CA TYR A 114 -2.65 14.81 3.11
C TYR A 114 -3.34 13.48 3.45
N VAL A 115 -4.19 13.02 2.54
CA VAL A 115 -4.77 11.67 2.54
C VAL A 115 -4.45 10.99 1.20
N LEU A 116 -4.27 9.67 1.21
CA LEU A 116 -3.90 8.85 0.05
C LEU A 116 -5.01 7.84 -0.20
N HIS A 117 -5.53 7.83 -1.42
CA HIS A 117 -6.46 6.81 -1.92
C HIS A 117 -5.82 6.14 -3.12
N TYR A 118 -5.54 4.85 -3.01
CA TYR A 118 -5.01 4.05 -4.11
C TYR A 118 -6.11 3.17 -4.68
N VAL A 119 -6.46 3.38 -5.94
CA VAL A 119 -7.50 2.65 -6.64
C VAL A 119 -6.85 1.72 -7.64
N ILE A 120 -7.07 0.42 -7.46
CA ILE A 120 -6.58 -0.64 -8.33
C ILE A 120 -7.79 -1.22 -9.04
N ASP A 121 -7.70 -1.32 -10.35
CA ASP A 121 -8.72 -1.89 -11.22
C ASP A 121 -8.04 -2.76 -12.27
N ASN A 122 -8.03 -4.06 -12.06
CA ASN A 122 -7.55 -5.01 -13.06
C ASN A 122 -8.32 -6.32 -12.99
N THR A 123 -8.10 -7.17 -13.99
CA THR A 123 -8.63 -8.53 -14.02
C THR A 123 -7.53 -9.55 -13.78
N GLN A 124 -7.91 -10.71 -13.26
CA GLN A 124 -7.03 -11.87 -13.10
C GLN A 124 -7.77 -13.16 -13.50
N PRO A 125 -7.04 -14.17 -14.01
CA PRO A 125 -7.59 -15.51 -14.15
C PRO A 125 -8.06 -16.04 -12.78
N ALA A 126 -9.16 -16.80 -12.79
CA ALA A 126 -9.77 -17.36 -11.57
C ALA A 126 -8.79 -18.11 -10.67
N ALA A 127 -7.79 -18.78 -11.24
CA ALA A 127 -6.77 -19.53 -10.50
C ALA A 127 -5.89 -18.65 -9.58
N ASN A 128 -5.73 -17.37 -9.91
CA ASN A 128 -4.80 -16.48 -9.21
C ASN A 128 -5.51 -15.34 -8.46
N GLN A 129 -6.79 -15.08 -8.75
CA GLN A 129 -7.50 -13.88 -8.29
C GLN A 129 -7.47 -13.76 -6.75
N LEU A 130 -7.91 -14.79 -6.03
CA LEU A 130 -8.07 -14.71 -4.57
C LEU A 130 -6.74 -14.64 -3.84
N ASP A 131 -5.74 -15.39 -4.29
CA ASP A 131 -4.38 -15.32 -3.75
C ASP A 131 -3.76 -13.93 -3.98
N THR A 132 -3.99 -13.35 -5.15
CA THR A 132 -3.54 -11.99 -5.48
C THR A 132 -4.21 -10.96 -4.58
N VAL A 133 -5.53 -11.06 -4.39
CA VAL A 133 -6.31 -10.18 -3.51
C VAL A 133 -5.80 -10.30 -2.06
N ALA A 134 -5.60 -11.52 -1.56
CA ALA A 134 -5.14 -11.76 -0.21
C ALA A 134 -3.72 -11.23 0.02
N GLY A 135 -2.79 -11.52 -0.89
CA GLY A 135 -1.40 -11.07 -0.81
C GLY A 135 -1.27 -9.54 -0.83
N ALA A 136 -1.91 -8.89 -1.82
CA ALA A 136 -1.92 -7.44 -1.91
C ALA A 136 -2.58 -6.78 -0.68
N SER A 137 -3.70 -7.34 -0.22
CA SER A 137 -4.42 -6.83 0.95
C SER A 137 -3.55 -6.88 2.22
N ALA A 138 -2.84 -7.98 2.47
CA ALA A 138 -1.96 -8.11 3.63
C ALA A 138 -0.82 -7.06 3.62
N VAL A 139 -0.14 -6.91 2.49
CA VAL A 139 0.96 -5.95 2.31
C VAL A 139 0.50 -4.51 2.51
N LEU A 140 -0.62 -4.13 1.89
CA LEU A 140 -1.13 -2.77 1.97
C LEU A 140 -1.70 -2.46 3.37
N ARG A 141 -2.37 -3.41 4.02
CA ARG A 141 -2.84 -3.25 5.42
C ARG A 141 -1.68 -3.05 6.40
N ALA A 142 -0.55 -3.71 6.21
CA ALA A 142 0.63 -3.50 7.06
C ALA A 142 1.21 -2.08 6.98
N ALA A 143 1.02 -1.37 5.86
CA ALA A 143 1.39 0.04 5.78
C ALA A 143 0.47 0.95 6.61
N GLY A 144 -0.66 0.44 7.11
CA GLY A 144 -1.68 1.22 7.82
C GLY A 144 -2.83 1.70 6.93
N LEU A 145 -2.94 1.19 5.71
CA LEU A 145 -4.02 1.52 4.78
C LEU A 145 -5.30 0.75 5.15
N VAL A 146 -6.45 1.43 5.02
CA VAL A 146 -7.75 0.74 5.00
C VAL A 146 -7.92 0.09 3.64
N VAL A 147 -7.85 -1.25 3.58
CA VAL A 147 -8.01 -1.98 2.32
C VAL A 147 -9.39 -2.60 2.25
N THR A 148 -10.14 -2.18 1.23
CA THR A 148 -11.45 -2.70 0.85
C THR A 148 -11.50 -2.93 -0.66
N GLY A 149 -12.54 -3.59 -1.15
CA GLY A 149 -12.75 -3.86 -2.56
C GLY A 149 -13.88 -4.87 -2.76
N PRO A 150 -14.46 -4.95 -3.95
CA PRO A 150 -15.62 -5.81 -4.22
C PRO A 150 -15.37 -7.27 -3.81
N GLN A 151 -14.24 -7.86 -4.20
CA GLN A 151 -13.92 -9.25 -3.91
C GLN A 151 -13.63 -9.50 -2.42
N LEU A 152 -13.02 -8.53 -1.72
CA LEU A 152 -12.80 -8.62 -0.27
C LEU A 152 -14.12 -8.62 0.49
N MET A 153 -15.04 -7.70 0.14
CA MET A 153 -16.34 -7.61 0.79
C MET A 153 -17.25 -8.77 0.41
N ALA A 154 -17.17 -9.27 -0.82
CA ALA A 154 -17.84 -10.50 -1.22
C ALA A 154 -17.42 -11.70 -0.34
N MET A 155 -16.12 -11.87 -0.07
CA MET A 155 -15.66 -12.91 0.86
C MET A 155 -16.16 -12.72 2.29
N GLU A 156 -16.27 -11.48 2.78
CA GLU A 156 -16.84 -11.18 4.11
C GLU A 156 -18.35 -11.49 4.17
N LEU A 157 -19.10 -11.19 3.10
CA LEU A 157 -20.52 -11.53 2.99
C LEU A 157 -20.73 -13.05 2.92
N MET A 158 -19.94 -13.75 2.13
CA MET A 158 -19.94 -15.22 2.07
C MET A 158 -19.70 -15.86 3.43
N GLU A 159 -18.76 -15.32 4.21
CA GLU A 159 -18.50 -15.79 5.58
C GLU A 159 -19.72 -15.64 6.48
N ARG A 160 -20.37 -14.47 6.41
CA ARG A 160 -21.58 -14.18 7.17
C ARG A 160 -22.73 -15.11 6.80
N ASP A 161 -22.84 -15.48 5.53
CA ASP A 161 -23.88 -16.38 5.02
C ASP A 161 -23.56 -17.87 5.24
N GLY A 162 -22.40 -18.19 5.82
CA GLY A 162 -21.98 -19.56 6.10
C GLY A 162 -21.56 -20.33 4.84
N VAL A 163 -21.10 -19.65 3.80
CA VAL A 163 -20.61 -20.28 2.57
C VAL A 163 -19.21 -20.86 2.80
N GLU A 164 -19.10 -22.19 2.77
CA GLU A 164 -17.85 -22.90 3.04
C GLU A 164 -16.85 -22.87 1.86
N ASN A 165 -17.35 -22.94 0.61
CA ASN A 165 -16.49 -22.94 -0.57
C ASN A 165 -16.24 -21.50 -1.07
N ARG A 166 -15.00 -21.04 -0.93
CA ARG A 166 -14.53 -19.71 -1.36
C ARG A 166 -13.70 -19.79 -2.63
N ASP A 167 -14.29 -20.30 -3.70
CA ASP A 167 -13.70 -20.21 -5.03
C ASP A 167 -14.09 -18.91 -5.74
N ALA A 168 -13.38 -18.58 -6.83
CA ALA A 168 -13.61 -17.33 -7.56
C ALA A 168 -15.03 -17.23 -8.15
N ALA A 169 -15.64 -18.36 -8.53
CA ALA A 169 -17.01 -18.40 -9.04
C ALA A 169 -18.05 -18.16 -7.93
N ALA A 170 -17.76 -18.57 -6.70
CA ALA A 170 -18.57 -18.25 -5.53
C ALA A 170 -18.46 -16.75 -5.18
N VAL A 171 -17.24 -16.19 -5.20
CA VAL A 171 -17.01 -14.75 -4.99
C VAL A 171 -17.72 -13.90 -6.04
N ALA A 172 -17.70 -14.32 -7.32
CA ALA A 172 -18.37 -13.63 -8.41
C ALA A 172 -19.89 -13.47 -8.19
N ARG A 173 -20.54 -14.42 -7.50
CA ARG A 173 -21.98 -14.32 -7.17
C ARG A 173 -22.31 -13.20 -6.19
N TYR A 174 -21.33 -12.78 -5.38
CA TYR A 174 -21.45 -11.69 -4.42
C TYR A 174 -20.86 -10.38 -4.95
N ARG A 175 -20.44 -10.32 -6.22
CA ARG A 175 -19.69 -9.20 -6.80
C ARG A 175 -20.38 -7.84 -6.60
N ASP A 176 -21.65 -7.73 -6.96
CA ASP A 176 -22.37 -6.46 -6.92
C ASP A 176 -22.70 -6.02 -5.47
N GLU A 177 -23.00 -6.97 -4.58
CA GLU A 177 -23.22 -6.66 -3.16
C GLU A 177 -21.91 -6.29 -2.47
N GLY A 178 -20.83 -7.03 -2.76
CA GLY A 178 -19.48 -6.71 -2.30
C GLY A 178 -19.03 -5.34 -2.79
N HIS A 179 -19.34 -4.99 -4.04
CA HIS A 179 -19.11 -3.67 -4.61
C HIS A 179 -19.81 -2.58 -3.79
N PHE A 180 -21.11 -2.74 -3.54
CA PHE A 180 -21.89 -1.79 -2.74
C PHE A 180 -21.32 -1.59 -1.33
N VAL A 181 -20.92 -2.68 -0.65
CA VAL A 181 -20.32 -2.59 0.69
C VAL A 181 -18.94 -1.92 0.65
N ALA A 182 -18.13 -2.20 -0.37
CA ALA A 182 -16.82 -1.59 -0.55
C ALA A 182 -16.94 -0.08 -0.74
N ASP A 183 -17.90 0.36 -1.54
CA ASP A 183 -18.19 1.78 -1.77
C ASP A 183 -18.59 2.49 -0.47
N LYS A 184 -19.43 1.87 0.37
CA LYS A 184 -19.77 2.42 1.70
C LYS A 184 -18.54 2.58 2.60
N MET A 185 -17.60 1.64 2.54
CA MET A 185 -16.36 1.72 3.30
C MET A 185 -15.45 2.84 2.78
N ILE A 186 -15.38 3.04 1.46
CA ILE A 186 -14.64 4.15 0.86
C ILE A 186 -15.27 5.51 1.19
N GLU A 187 -16.58 5.65 1.07
CA GLU A 187 -17.29 6.88 1.47
C GLU A 187 -16.94 7.27 2.91
N ARG A 188 -16.90 6.29 3.81
CA ARG A 188 -16.48 6.49 5.19
C ARG A 188 -15.01 6.94 5.27
N CYS A 189 -14.10 6.30 4.53
CA CYS A 189 -12.69 6.72 4.50
C CYS A 189 -12.53 8.16 3.98
N HIS A 190 -13.34 8.57 3.01
CA HIS A 190 -13.35 9.94 2.50
C HIS A 190 -13.79 10.97 3.54
N VAL A 191 -14.84 10.65 4.31
CA VAL A 191 -15.34 11.51 5.40
C VAL A 191 -14.31 11.58 6.54
N GLU A 192 -13.77 10.44 6.96
CA GLU A 192 -12.80 10.33 8.06
C GLU A 192 -11.37 10.75 7.66
N ARG A 193 -11.12 11.08 6.39
CA ARG A 193 -9.80 11.35 5.81
C ARG A 193 -8.76 10.27 6.10
N ARG A 194 -9.16 9.00 6.02
CA ARG A 194 -8.28 7.85 6.24
C ARG A 194 -7.63 7.42 4.93
N HIS A 195 -6.34 7.09 4.98
CA HIS A 195 -5.66 6.50 3.83
C HIS A 195 -6.31 5.15 3.49
N SER A 196 -6.63 4.94 2.21
CA SER A 196 -7.35 3.75 1.78
C SER A 196 -6.83 3.17 0.48
N VAL A 197 -7.13 1.90 0.28
CA VAL A 197 -7.00 1.20 -1.00
C VAL A 197 -8.36 0.65 -1.38
N TYR A 198 -8.74 0.91 -2.62
CA TYR A 198 -9.82 0.21 -3.29
C TYR A 198 -9.22 -0.83 -4.23
N LEU A 199 -9.33 -2.10 -3.85
CA LEU A 199 -8.72 -3.23 -4.52
C LEU A 199 -9.76 -3.96 -5.36
N ASN A 200 -9.98 -3.51 -6.59
CA ASN A 200 -10.77 -4.24 -7.58
C ASN A 200 -9.83 -5.10 -8.43
N ILE A 201 -9.77 -6.39 -8.10
CA ILE A 201 -9.08 -7.41 -8.89
C ILE A 201 -10.15 -8.39 -9.33
N ASP A 202 -10.82 -8.07 -10.44
CA ASP A 202 -11.98 -8.79 -10.91
C ASP A 202 -11.60 -10.04 -11.72
N LEU A 203 -12.60 -10.85 -12.06
CA LEU A 203 -12.37 -12.01 -12.93
C LEU A 203 -12.11 -11.55 -14.37
N ASP A 204 -11.20 -12.26 -15.03
CA ASP A 204 -11.00 -12.15 -16.47
C ASP A 204 -12.00 -13.04 -17.21
N ASP A 205 -13.27 -12.62 -17.22
CA ASP A 205 -14.42 -13.40 -17.71
C ASP A 205 -15.33 -12.64 -18.69
N ASP A 206 -14.82 -11.57 -19.29
CA ASP A 206 -15.53 -10.66 -20.21
C ASP A 206 -16.73 -9.91 -19.60
N THR A 207 -16.97 -10.02 -18.29
CA THR A 207 -18.01 -9.25 -17.60
C THR A 207 -17.66 -7.75 -17.62
N PRO A 208 -18.65 -6.85 -17.85
CA PRO A 208 -18.40 -5.42 -17.76
C PRO A 208 -17.81 -5.03 -16.40
N GLY A 209 -16.74 -4.23 -16.42
CA GLY A 209 -16.08 -3.75 -15.20
C GLY A 209 -17.02 -2.96 -14.28
N LEU A 210 -16.70 -2.97 -12.98
CA LEU A 210 -17.43 -2.18 -11.98
C LEU A 210 -17.14 -0.69 -12.15
N ALA A 211 -18.14 0.15 -11.86
CA ALA A 211 -17.93 1.59 -11.81
C ALA A 211 -17.02 1.96 -10.62
N LEU A 212 -16.14 2.93 -10.81
CA LEU A 212 -15.19 3.39 -9.78
C LEU A 212 -15.51 4.80 -9.28
N ASP A 213 -16.74 5.28 -9.53
CA ASP A 213 -17.15 6.66 -9.30
C ASP A 213 -16.93 7.08 -7.85
N VAL A 214 -17.28 6.20 -6.90
CA VAL A 214 -17.09 6.46 -5.47
C VAL A 214 -15.60 6.54 -5.13
N ALA A 215 -14.80 5.55 -5.54
CA ALA A 215 -13.36 5.47 -5.27
C ALA A 215 -12.56 6.64 -5.84
N LEU A 216 -12.98 7.18 -6.99
CA LEU A 216 -12.31 8.29 -7.68
C LEU A 216 -12.91 9.68 -7.35
N SER A 217 -14.04 9.74 -6.65
CA SER A 217 -14.81 10.98 -6.40
C SER A 217 -14.04 12.10 -5.70
N LYS A 218 -12.91 11.81 -5.04
CA LYS A 218 -12.09 12.78 -4.30
C LYS A 218 -10.81 13.21 -5.02
N ALA A 219 -10.63 12.86 -6.30
CA ALA A 219 -9.43 13.20 -7.07
C ALA A 219 -9.08 14.70 -7.11
N SER A 220 -10.07 15.59 -6.99
CA SER A 220 -9.88 17.04 -6.98
C SER A 220 -9.99 17.68 -5.59
N ALA A 221 -10.13 16.89 -4.53
CA ALA A 221 -10.26 17.42 -3.17
C ALA A 221 -8.91 17.94 -2.64
N PRO A 222 -8.88 19.09 -1.94
CA PRO A 222 -7.65 19.60 -1.34
C PRO A 222 -6.96 18.59 -0.41
N GLY A 223 -5.66 18.40 -0.63
CA GLY A 223 -4.84 17.47 0.14
C GLY A 223 -5.17 15.99 -0.09
N THR A 224 -5.89 15.62 -1.15
CA THR A 224 -6.26 14.22 -1.43
C THR A 224 -5.50 13.65 -2.62
N ILE A 225 -4.53 12.78 -2.34
CA ILE A 225 -3.74 12.07 -3.35
C ILE A 225 -4.57 10.89 -3.85
N VAL A 226 -4.96 10.91 -5.12
CA VAL A 226 -5.58 9.74 -5.77
C VAL A 226 -4.59 9.13 -6.75
N VAL A 227 -4.26 7.88 -6.51
CA VAL A 227 -3.43 7.06 -7.40
C VAL A 227 -4.34 6.03 -8.05
N PHE A 228 -4.26 5.87 -9.37
CA PHE A 228 -5.05 4.92 -10.14
C PHE A 228 -4.13 3.95 -10.90
N ARG A 229 -4.37 2.65 -10.73
CA ARG A 229 -3.71 1.60 -11.49
C ARG A 229 -4.73 0.74 -12.20
N SER A 230 -4.67 0.72 -13.53
CA SER A 230 -5.51 -0.12 -14.38
C SER A 230 -4.80 -1.35 -14.97
N GLN A 231 -3.54 -1.58 -14.60
CA GLN A 231 -2.68 -2.60 -15.20
C GLN A 231 -2.13 -3.54 -14.13
N PRO A 232 -2.08 -4.87 -14.40
CA PRO A 232 -1.30 -5.79 -13.58
C PRO A 232 0.17 -5.34 -13.48
N PRO A 233 0.84 -5.56 -12.34
CA PRO A 233 2.21 -5.09 -12.14
C PRO A 233 3.23 -5.98 -12.88
N HIS A 234 3.43 -5.70 -14.16
CA HIS A 234 4.57 -6.22 -14.93
C HIS A 234 5.62 -5.12 -15.16
N ALA A 235 6.82 -5.52 -15.62
CA ALA A 235 7.87 -4.56 -15.99
C ALA A 235 7.32 -3.55 -17.01
N GLY A 236 7.51 -2.26 -16.74
CA GLY A 236 7.00 -1.16 -17.57
C GLY A 236 5.54 -0.76 -17.33
N SER A 237 4.78 -1.47 -16.48
CA SER A 237 3.43 -1.04 -16.08
C SER A 237 3.48 0.25 -15.25
N VAL A 238 2.45 1.08 -15.41
CA VAL A 238 2.38 2.41 -14.78
C VAL A 238 1.11 2.59 -13.95
N ALA A 239 1.22 3.33 -12.85
CA ALA A 239 0.07 3.98 -12.22
C ALA A 239 0.04 5.45 -12.64
N ARG A 240 -1.15 6.04 -12.51
CA ARG A 240 -1.39 7.47 -12.70
C ARG A 240 -1.67 8.12 -11.35
N ILE A 241 -1.29 9.37 -11.21
CA ILE A 241 -1.61 10.21 -10.05
C ILE A 241 -2.45 11.39 -10.51
N SER A 242 -3.51 11.71 -9.78
CA SER A 242 -4.26 12.95 -9.99
C SER A 242 -3.50 14.11 -9.36
N VAL A 243 -3.21 15.15 -10.14
CA VAL A 243 -2.47 16.32 -9.67
C VAL A 243 -3.28 17.07 -8.62
N LEU A 244 -2.70 17.25 -7.44
CA LEU A 244 -3.32 17.98 -6.34
C LEU A 244 -3.39 19.47 -6.64
N PRO A 245 -4.52 20.14 -6.35
CA PRO A 245 -4.56 21.59 -6.34
C PRO A 245 -3.46 22.17 -5.42
N GLY A 246 -2.61 23.05 -5.97
CA GLY A 246 -1.57 23.75 -5.21
C GLY A 246 -0.28 22.98 -4.95
N VAL A 247 -0.11 21.76 -5.50
CA VAL A 247 1.16 21.03 -5.43
C VAL A 247 1.74 20.86 -6.83
N THR A 248 3.01 21.22 -7.00
CA THR A 248 3.77 20.93 -8.22
C THR A 248 4.54 19.63 -8.02
N LEU A 249 4.30 18.64 -8.88
CA LEU A 249 5.01 17.36 -8.81
C LEU A 249 6.35 17.48 -9.57
N PRO A 250 7.47 17.02 -8.98
CA PRO A 250 8.75 16.97 -9.67
C PRO A 250 8.71 15.96 -10.82
N ASN A 251 9.16 16.36 -12.02
CA ASN A 251 9.31 15.50 -13.20
C ASN A 251 8.01 14.81 -13.71
N PHE A 252 6.84 15.33 -13.38
CA PHE A 252 5.58 14.93 -14.02
C PHE A 252 5.10 16.07 -14.92
N ASP A 253 5.11 15.86 -16.24
CA ASP A 253 4.34 16.71 -17.14
C ASP A 253 2.84 16.47 -16.86
N PRO A 254 2.02 17.52 -16.74
CA PRO A 254 0.59 17.34 -16.61
C PRO A 254 0.07 16.62 -17.86
N ALA A 255 -0.57 15.47 -17.64
CA ALA A 255 -1.30 14.74 -18.67
C ALA A 255 -2.58 15.47 -19.08
#